data_AF-A0A6I9PPJ3-F1
#
_entry.id   AF-A0A6I9PPJ3-F1
#
_cell.length_a   1.000
_cell.length_b   1.000
_cell.length_c   1.000
_cell.angle_alpha   90.00
_cell.angle_beta   90.00
_cell.angle_gamma   90.00
#
_symmetry.space_group_name_H-M   'P 1'
#
loop_
_entity.id
_entity.type
_entity.pdbx_description
1 polymer ?
#
loop_
_entity_poly.entity_id
_entity_poly.type
_entity_poly.pdbx_seq_one_letter_code
_entity_poly.pdbx_strand_id
1 'polypeptide(L)'
;MKVLKDLNSGKYERTMVSQNEKDSDSSQKLVLVPGSGNVINRDNIIKFDHTPLATPNGDVLIKDLSFEVSSGTNVLVCGPNGCGKSSLFRVLGELWPLFGGSLTKPERGKLFYVPQ
;
A
#
# COMPACT_ATOMS: atom_id res chain seq x y z
N MET A 1 23.33 -22.58 -2.24
CA MET A 1 22.75 -21.21 -2.23
C MET A 1 22.99 -20.52 -3.58
N LYS A 2 22.20 -20.84 -4.61
CA LYS A 2 22.37 -20.30 -5.99
C LYS A 2 21.74 -18.89 -6.13
N VAL A 3 20.60 -18.70 -5.48
CA VAL A 3 19.78 -17.48 -5.53
C VAL A 3 20.49 -16.23 -4.99
N LEU A 4 21.25 -16.37 -3.90
CA LEU A 4 21.99 -15.25 -3.27
C LEU A 4 23.14 -14.74 -4.14
N LYS A 5 23.75 -15.61 -4.95
CA LYS A 5 24.82 -15.22 -5.88
C LYS A 5 24.27 -14.53 -7.13
N ASP A 6 23.08 -14.92 -7.57
CA ASP A 6 22.42 -14.33 -8.74
C ASP A 6 21.86 -12.92 -8.44
N LEU A 7 21.44 -12.67 -7.19
CA LEU A 7 21.08 -11.32 -6.69
C LEU A 7 22.28 -10.36 -6.72
N ASN A 8 23.44 -10.81 -6.22
CA ASN A 8 24.62 -9.95 -6.10
C ASN A 8 25.32 -9.69 -7.45
N SER A 9 25.01 -10.50 -8.46
CA SER A 9 25.54 -10.35 -9.84
C SER A 9 24.58 -9.63 -10.79
N GLY A 10 23.47 -9.07 -10.27
CA GLY A 10 22.48 -8.34 -11.07
C GLY A 10 21.71 -9.20 -12.07
N LYS A 11 21.83 -10.53 -11.98
CA LYS A 11 21.16 -11.49 -12.88
C LYS A 11 19.76 -11.88 -12.42
N TYR A 12 19.40 -11.57 -11.18
CA TYR A 12 18.10 -11.89 -10.63
C TYR A 12 17.25 -10.63 -10.52
N GLU A 13 16.39 -10.43 -11.52
CA GLU A 13 15.32 -9.45 -11.48
C GLU A 13 14.09 -10.13 -10.85
N ARG A 14 13.58 -9.58 -9.74
CA ARG A 14 12.35 -10.10 -9.14
C ARG A 14 11.23 -9.97 -10.16
N THR A 15 10.69 -11.10 -10.62
CA THR A 15 9.51 -11.13 -11.48
C THR A 15 8.30 -10.69 -10.66
N MET A 16 8.13 -9.39 -10.46
CA MET A 16 6.81 -8.84 -10.17
C MET A 16 5.98 -9.14 -11.42
N VAL A 17 4.82 -9.79 -11.23
CA VAL A 17 3.86 -10.00 -12.31
C VAL A 17 3.32 -8.62 -12.68
N SER A 18 3.98 -7.99 -13.66
CA SER A 18 3.48 -6.79 -14.31
C SER A 18 2.21 -7.19 -15.04
N GLN A 19 1.06 -6.88 -14.45
CA GLN A 19 -0.16 -6.82 -15.25
C GLN A 19 0.06 -5.69 -16.26
N ASN A 20 0.11 -6.09 -17.53
CA ASN A 20 0.14 -5.19 -18.67
C ASN A 20 -1.08 -4.28 -18.61
N GLU A 21 -0.88 -3.01 -18.28
CA GLU A 21 -1.68 -1.92 -18.81
C GLU A 21 -0.72 -1.02 -19.60
N LYS A 22 -0.93 -1.03 -20.92
CA LYS A 22 -0.46 0.02 -21.80
C LYS A 22 -1.17 1.28 -21.36
N ASP A 23 -0.48 2.14 -20.63
CA ASP A 23 -0.75 3.56 -20.73
C ASP A 23 0.57 4.32 -20.80
N SER A 24 0.81 4.79 -22.01
CA SER A 24 1.69 5.87 -22.35
C SER A 24 1.26 7.12 -21.59
N ASP A 25 1.81 7.31 -20.40
CA ASP A 25 2.02 8.67 -19.93
C ASP A 25 3.23 8.77 -19.01
N SER A 26 4.21 9.55 -19.47
CA SER A 26 5.10 10.40 -18.68
C SER A 26 5.26 9.97 -17.23
N SER A 27 6.23 9.10 -16.94
CA SER A 27 6.61 8.75 -15.56
C SER A 27 7.14 9.98 -14.82
N GLN A 28 6.24 10.81 -14.31
CA GLN A 28 6.54 11.65 -13.17
C GLN A 28 6.90 10.68 -12.04
N LYS A 29 8.20 10.57 -11.76
CA LYS A 29 8.71 9.78 -10.66
C LYS A 29 8.11 10.34 -9.38
N LEU A 30 7.05 9.71 -8.88
CA LEU A 30 6.43 10.04 -7.60
C LEU A 30 7.55 10.03 -6.55
N VAL A 31 7.90 11.21 -6.03
CA VAL A 31 8.88 11.32 -4.95
C VAL A 31 8.18 10.89 -3.68
N LEU A 32 8.34 9.62 -3.34
CA LEU A 32 7.77 9.03 -2.13
C LEU A 32 8.61 9.45 -0.92
N VAL A 33 8.09 10.39 -0.13
CA VAL A 33 8.70 10.76 1.16
C VAL A 33 7.95 9.99 2.26
N PRO A 34 8.61 9.09 3.01
CA PRO A 34 7.97 8.39 4.12
C PRO A 34 7.40 9.39 5.14
N GLY A 35 6.14 9.23 5.51
CA GLY A 35 5.47 10.07 6.50
C GLY A 35 4.92 11.39 5.96
N SER A 36 4.92 11.62 4.64
CA SER A 36 4.34 12.83 4.05
C SER A 36 2.80 12.86 4.03
N GLY A 37 2.14 11.73 4.30
CA GLY A 37 0.68 11.64 4.42
C GLY A 37 0.18 11.93 5.83
N ASN A 38 -1.10 12.29 5.93
CA ASN A 38 -1.73 12.63 7.20
C ASN A 38 -2.61 11.49 7.74
N VAL A 39 -2.52 11.23 9.04
CA VAL A 39 -3.43 10.29 9.74
C VAL A 39 -4.44 11.11 10.55
N ILE A 40 -5.73 10.85 10.33
CA ILE A 40 -6.85 11.51 11.02
C ILE A 40 -7.56 10.46 11.87
N ASN A 41 -7.58 10.66 13.19
CA ASN A 41 -8.31 9.76 14.08
C ASN A 41 -9.80 10.13 14.10
N ARG A 42 -10.64 9.21 13.63
CA ARG A 42 -12.10 9.33 13.65
C ARG A 42 -12.73 7.96 13.80
N ASP A 43 -13.63 7.83 14.78
CA ASP A 43 -14.36 6.59 15.01
C ASP A 43 -15.38 6.32 13.88
N ASN A 44 -15.76 5.05 13.75
CA ASN A 44 -16.82 4.56 12.86
C ASN A 44 -16.57 4.71 11.35
N ILE A 45 -15.35 5.04 10.93
CA ILE A 45 -15.00 5.21 9.52
C ILE A 45 -13.55 4.81 9.27
N ILE A 46 -13.31 4.16 8.15
CA ILE A 46 -11.99 3.98 7.55
C ILE A 46 -12.04 4.60 6.17
N LYS A 47 -11.22 5.62 5.92
CA LYS A 47 -11.16 6.33 4.64
C LYS A 47 -9.72 6.49 4.19
N PHE A 48 -9.43 6.05 2.98
CA PHE A 48 -8.24 6.46 2.25
C PHE A 48 -8.67 7.58 1.30
N ASP A 49 -7.92 8.67 1.31
CA ASP A 49 -8.18 9.84 0.47
C ASP A 49 -6.89 10.22 -0.26
N HIS A 50 -6.90 10.03 -1.57
CA HIS A 50 -5.78 10.23 -2.48
C HIS A 50 -4.43 9.67 -1.99
N THR A 51 -4.44 8.44 -1.47
CA THR A 51 -3.29 7.86 -0.78
C THR A 51 -2.49 6.96 -1.71
N PRO A 52 -1.24 7.29 -2.06
CA PRO A 52 -0.37 6.35 -2.78
C PRO A 52 0.01 5.19 -1.85
N LEU A 53 -0.11 3.96 -2.35
CA LEU A 53 0.34 2.75 -1.65
C LEU A 53 1.68 2.31 -2.23
N ALA A 54 2.72 2.33 -1.41
CA ALA A 54 4.06 1.89 -1.81
C ALA A 54 4.70 0.97 -0.78
N THR A 55 5.64 0.13 -1.23
CA THR A 55 6.48 -0.66 -0.34
C THR A 55 7.48 0.25 0.38
N PRO A 56 8.02 -0.15 1.55
CA PRO A 56 9.12 0.58 2.20
C PRO A 56 10.38 0.68 1.33
N ASN A 57 10.50 -0.15 0.30
CA ASN A 57 11.59 -0.13 -0.67
C ASN A 57 11.36 0.90 -1.80
N GLY A 58 10.21 1.56 -1.82
CA GLY A 58 9.85 2.59 -2.80
C GLY A 58 9.10 2.07 -4.04
N ASP A 59 8.66 0.81 -4.06
CA ASP A 59 7.86 0.28 -5.17
C ASP A 59 6.41 0.77 -5.04
N VAL A 60 5.94 1.55 -6.01
CA VAL A 60 4.53 2.00 -6.07
C VAL A 60 3.64 0.81 -6.45
N LEU A 61 2.74 0.44 -5.55
CA LEU A 61 1.73 -0.62 -5.76
C LEU A 61 0.42 -0.04 -6.30
N ILE A 62 -0.01 1.09 -5.74
CA ILE A 62 -1.19 1.84 -6.17
C ILE A 62 -0.81 3.32 -6.19
N LYS A 63 -1.02 4.00 -7.32
CA LYS A 63 -0.67 5.42 -7.48
C LYS A 63 -1.58 6.34 -6.66
N ASP A 64 -2.88 6.03 -6.65
CA ASP A 64 -3.89 6.85 -6.00
C ASP A 64 -5.03 5.96 -5.47
N LEU A 65 -5.10 5.79 -4.15
CA LEU A 65 -6.11 4.97 -3.49
C LEU A 65 -7.09 5.87 -2.74
N SER A 66 -8.35 5.81 -3.16
CA SER A 66 -9.46 6.55 -2.54
C SER A 66 -10.65 5.63 -2.34
N PHE A 67 -11.02 5.40 -1.07
CA PHE A 67 -12.24 4.66 -0.72
C PHE A 67 -12.65 4.97 0.73
N GLU A 68 -13.90 4.65 1.06
CA GLU A 68 -14.47 4.83 2.39
C GLU A 68 -15.24 3.59 2.82
N VAL A 69 -15.10 3.22 4.09
CA VAL A 69 -15.82 2.13 4.74
C VAL A 69 -16.39 2.64 6.07
N SER A 70 -17.71 2.61 6.18
CA SER A 70 -18.43 2.98 7.39
C SER A 70 -18.61 1.78 8.33
N SER A 71 -18.68 2.05 9.63
CA SER A 71 -18.97 1.06 10.66
C SER A 71 -20.24 0.26 10.35
N GLY A 72 -20.24 -1.02 10.73
CA GLY A 72 -21.34 -1.95 10.44
C GLY A 72 -21.29 -2.58 9.04
N THR A 73 -20.30 -2.24 8.21
CA THR A 73 -20.10 -2.82 6.88
C THR A 73 -19.04 -3.91 6.92
N ASN A 74 -19.35 -5.08 6.36
CA ASN A 74 -18.35 -6.11 6.07
C ASN A 74 -17.80 -5.90 4.66
N VAL A 75 -16.48 -5.75 4.54
CA VAL A 75 -15.81 -5.49 3.26
C VAL A 75 -14.83 -6.61 2.97
N LEU A 76 -14.85 -7.10 1.72
CA LEU A 76 -13.91 -8.10 1.21
C LEU A 76 -12.94 -7.42 0.23
N VAL A 77 -11.64 -7.56 0.48
CA VAL A 77 -10.58 -7.07 -0.42
C VAL A 77 -10.03 -8.24 -1.24
N CYS A 78 -10.30 -8.25 -2.54
CA CYS A 78 -9.87 -9.28 -3.49
C CYS A 78 -8.88 -8.73 -4.52
N GLY A 79 -8.06 -9.62 -5.09
CA GLY A 79 -7.14 -9.27 -6.17
C GLY A 79 -5.99 -10.28 -6.33
N PRO A 80 -5.21 -10.19 -7.42
CA PRO A 80 -4.08 -11.08 -7.69
C PRO A 80 -3.01 -11.06 -6.59
N ASN A 81 -2.15 -12.08 -6.57
CA ASN A 81 -0.98 -12.07 -5.69
C ASN A 81 -0.04 -10.92 -6.07
N GLY A 82 0.44 -10.18 -5.07
CA GLY A 82 1.34 -9.03 -5.29
C GLY A 82 0.64 -7.68 -5.54
N CYS A 83 -0.69 -7.62 -5.72
CA CYS A 83 -1.40 -6.37 -5.99
C CYS A 83 -1.52 -5.40 -4.79
N GLY A 84 -0.91 -5.72 -3.65
CA GLY A 84 -0.86 -4.82 -2.49
C GLY A 84 -1.92 -5.02 -1.40
N LYS A 85 -2.72 -6.10 -1.42
CA LYS A 85 -3.71 -6.37 -0.36
C LYS A 85 -3.11 -6.38 1.04
N SER A 86 -2.06 -7.15 1.28
CA SER A 86 -1.38 -7.17 2.58
C SER A 86 -0.73 -5.83 2.91
N SER A 87 -0.24 -5.10 1.90
CA SER A 87 0.33 -3.76 2.06
C SER A 87 -0.70 -2.73 2.51
N LEU A 88 -1.93 -2.82 1.98
CA LEU A 88 -3.06 -1.99 2.40
C LEU A 88 -3.30 -2.11 3.91
N PHE A 89 -3.39 -3.34 4.42
CA PHE A 89 -3.60 -3.58 5.86
C PHE A 89 -2.40 -3.15 6.71
N ARG A 90 -1.17 -3.27 6.19
CA ARG A 90 0.03 -2.76 6.87
C ARG A 90 0.03 -1.24 6.99
N VAL A 91 -0.41 -0.51 5.96
CA VAL A 91 -0.59 0.95 6.05
C VAL A 91 -1.73 1.30 6.99
N LEU A 92 -2.87 0.62 6.91
CA LEU A 92 -4.02 0.83 7.81
C LEU A 92 -3.66 0.63 9.29
N GLY A 93 -2.87 -0.42 9.56
CA GLY A 93 -2.33 -0.73 10.89
C GLY A 93 -1.15 0.13 11.31
N GLU A 94 -0.76 1.14 10.52
CA GLU A 94 0.40 2.01 10.73
C GLU A 94 1.74 1.25 10.88
N LEU A 95 1.82 0.03 10.34
CA LEU A 95 3.06 -0.74 10.25
C LEU A 95 3.97 -0.20 9.15
N TRP A 96 3.37 0.35 8.08
CA TRP A 96 4.05 1.03 6.98
C TRP A 96 3.67 2.51 6.95
N PRO A 97 4.59 3.41 6.58
CA PRO A 97 4.32 4.84 6.52
C PRO A 97 3.40 5.20 5.34
N LEU A 98 2.69 6.31 5.47
CA LEU A 98 2.02 6.96 4.34
C LEU A 98 3.04 7.74 3.52
N PHE A 99 2.86 7.77 2.20
CA PHE A 99 3.71 8.52 1.26
C PHE A 99 2.98 9.71 0.60
N GLY A 100 1.78 10.03 1.09
CA GLY A 100 0.94 11.12 0.62
C GLY A 100 -0.51 10.90 1.03
N GLY A 101 -1.39 11.82 0.64
CA GLY A 101 -2.82 11.73 0.90
C GLY A 101 -3.18 11.78 2.38
N SER A 102 -4.37 11.26 2.72
CA SER A 102 -4.80 11.11 4.11
C SER A 102 -5.50 9.78 4.39
N LEU A 103 -5.23 9.26 5.58
CA LEU A 103 -5.85 8.07 6.14
C LEU A 103 -6.70 8.48 7.34
N THR A 104 -8.02 8.36 7.22
CA THR A 104 -8.93 8.49 8.36
C THR A 104 -9.23 7.11 8.91
N LYS A 105 -9.05 6.90 10.22
CA LYS A 105 -9.35 5.61 10.87
C LYS A 105 -9.58 5.77 12.37
N PRO A 106 -10.09 4.75 13.07
CA PRO A 106 -10.15 4.77 14.53
C PRO A 106 -8.75 4.80 15.16
N GLU A 107 -8.71 5.17 16.44
CA GLU A 107 -7.48 5.08 17.24
C GLU A 107 -6.92 3.65 17.24
N ARG A 108 -5.60 3.51 17.39
CA ARG A 108 -4.90 2.20 17.35
C ARG A 108 -5.51 1.19 18.32
N GLY A 109 -5.95 1.61 19.50
CA GLY A 109 -6.59 0.73 20.50
C GLY A 109 -7.94 0.15 20.09
N LYS A 110 -8.57 0.70 19.04
CA LYS A 110 -9.86 0.23 18.50
C LYS A 110 -9.71 -0.54 17.18
N LEU A 111 -8.48 -0.79 16.75
CA LEU A 111 -8.18 -1.50 15.51
C LEU A 111 -7.40 -2.77 15.83
N PHE A 112 -7.92 -3.93 15.42
CA PHE A 112 -7.26 -5.20 15.59
C PHE A 112 -6.82 -5.75 14.23
N TYR A 113 -5.54 -6.09 14.11
CA TYR A 113 -4.97 -6.70 12.91
C TYR A 113 -4.64 -8.16 13.20
N VAL A 114 -5.26 -9.05 12.44
CA VAL A 114 -4.98 -10.50 12.50
C VAL A 114 -4.04 -10.84 11.34
N PRO A 115 -2.76 -11.16 11.60
CA PRO A 115 -1.87 -11.62 10.56
C PRO A 115 -2.32 -12.99 10.03
N GLN A 116 -2.03 -13.23 8.75
CA GLN A 116 -2.22 -14.52 8.08
C GLN A 116 -1.20 -15.55 8.54
#